data_AF-A0AAV9WYM0-F1
#
_entry.id   AF-A0AAV9WYM0-F1
#
_cell.length_a   1.000
_cell.length_b   1.000
_cell.length_c   1.000
_cell.angle_alpha   90.00
_cell.angle_beta   90.00
_cell.angle_gamma   90.00
#
_symmetry.space_group_name_H-M   'P 1'
#
loop_
_entity.id
_entity.type
_entity.pdbx_description
1 polymer ?
#
loop_
_entity_poly.entity_id
_entity_poly.type
_entity_poly.pdbx_seq_one_letter_code
_entity_poly.pdbx_strand_id
1 'polypeptide(L)'
;MENEDRWLWTQCCSAIWDIMGKYAARNVNALKDVVDELWPSLVRPIVENEYGIRDFPKLFNRLKNEELRHSEEIYLASRIVTSSKIPSDGDLEASNRTHDLPYFSKYLLCAAYLASYNSAKNDTRYFSKFSDKSGSRKRAKRKRTGRQLNRKHLGPRPFPLERMLAIFQAILPISLVSSVDLGSQIATLSSLRLIRKISNVASPADASSKWRVNVGFEYVRNVGRSVRLEVENYLEE
;
A
#
# COMPACT_ATOMS: atom_id res chain seq x y z
N MET A 1 -16.45 40.16 22.40
CA MET A 1 -16.30 38.75 22.80
C MET A 1 -17.35 37.88 22.13
N GLU A 2 -18.59 37.75 22.61
CA GLU A 2 -19.52 36.72 22.07
C GLU A 2 -19.82 36.83 20.55
N ASN A 3 -19.86 38.04 20.00
CA ASN A 3 -20.03 38.25 18.55
C ASN A 3 -18.75 37.95 17.74
N GLU A 4 -17.57 38.15 18.34
CA GLU A 4 -16.28 37.88 17.70
C GLU A 4 -15.99 36.38 17.68
N ASP A 5 -16.37 35.67 18.74
CA ASP A 5 -16.23 34.21 18.84
C ASP A 5 -17.11 33.49 17.81
N ARG A 6 -18.36 33.96 17.63
CA ARG A 6 -19.25 33.46 16.56
C ARG A 6 -18.70 33.76 15.16
N TRP A 7 -18.11 34.92 14.97
CA TRP A 7 -17.48 35.27 13.70
C TRP A 7 -16.28 34.35 13.40
N LEU A 8 -15.41 34.12 14.39
CA LEU A 8 -14.25 33.24 14.23
C LEU A 8 -14.66 31.79 13.91
N TRP A 9 -15.68 31.29 14.62
CA TRP A 9 -16.23 29.95 14.40
C TRP A 9 -16.82 29.79 12.99
N THR A 10 -17.57 30.78 12.51
CA THR A 10 -18.15 30.73 11.16
C THR A 10 -17.08 30.78 10.06
N GLN A 11 -16.01 31.55 10.26
CA GLN A 11 -14.86 31.55 9.35
C GLN A 11 -14.10 30.22 9.36
N CYS A 12 -13.92 29.61 10.54
CA CYS A 12 -13.34 28.28 10.69
C CYS A 12 -14.13 27.21 9.91
N CYS A 13 -15.45 27.16 10.14
CA CYS A 13 -16.34 26.24 9.44
C CYS A 13 -16.30 26.43 7.91
N SER A 14 -16.30 27.68 7.43
CA SER A 14 -16.22 27.96 5.99
C SER A 14 -14.89 27.53 5.39
N ALA A 15 -13.79 27.83 6.06
CA ALA A 15 -12.45 27.51 5.56
C ALA A 15 -12.19 26.00 5.55
N ILE A 16 -12.65 25.29 6.59
CA ILE A 16 -12.59 23.82 6.63
C ILE A 16 -13.48 23.22 5.56
N TRP A 17 -14.67 23.78 5.32
CA TRP A 17 -15.54 23.35 4.23
C TRP A 17 -14.92 23.58 2.83
N ASP A 18 -14.16 24.66 2.61
CA ASP A 18 -13.51 24.88 1.33
C ASP A 18 -12.38 23.86 1.04
N ILE A 19 -11.68 23.41 2.09
CA ILE A 19 -10.66 22.35 1.98
C ILE A 19 -11.32 20.98 1.84
N MET A 20 -12.19 20.64 2.80
CA MET A 20 -12.70 19.29 2.98
C MET A 20 -14.00 19.04 2.22
N GLY A 21 -14.74 20.06 1.80
CA GLY A 21 -16.03 19.91 1.14
C GLY A 21 -15.94 19.07 -0.14
N LYS A 22 -14.79 19.07 -0.81
CA LYS A 22 -14.56 18.19 -1.98
C LYS A 22 -14.54 16.70 -1.62
N TYR A 23 -14.17 16.36 -0.39
CA TYR A 23 -13.94 14.97 0.06
C TYR A 23 -14.91 14.48 1.14
N ALA A 24 -15.34 15.37 2.04
CA ALA A 24 -16.19 15.11 3.21
C ALA A 24 -17.66 15.52 3.03
N ALA A 25 -18.05 16.07 1.86
CA ALA A 25 -19.43 16.52 1.57
C ALA A 25 -20.54 15.45 1.71
N ARG A 26 -20.19 14.19 2.01
CA ARG A 26 -21.17 13.12 2.19
C ARG A 26 -21.65 12.95 3.64
N ASN A 27 -20.98 13.54 4.64
CA ASN A 27 -21.38 13.37 6.05
C ASN A 27 -21.12 14.62 6.90
N VAL A 28 -22.20 15.29 7.30
CA VAL A 28 -22.16 16.50 8.15
C VAL A 28 -21.61 16.21 9.55
N ASN A 29 -21.88 15.01 10.10
CA ASN A 29 -21.33 14.63 11.41
C ASN A 29 -19.81 14.45 11.34
N ALA A 30 -19.33 13.88 10.23
CA ALA A 30 -17.89 13.74 10.02
C ALA A 30 -17.20 15.09 9.89
N LEU A 31 -17.86 16.08 9.26
CA LEU A 31 -17.35 17.45 9.21
C LEU A 31 -17.31 18.07 10.61
N LYS A 32 -18.41 17.96 11.36
CA LYS A 32 -18.52 18.54 12.71
C LYS A 32 -17.37 18.07 13.60
N ASP A 33 -17.16 16.76 13.68
CA ASP A 33 -16.13 16.23 14.57
C ASP A 33 -14.71 16.70 14.15
N VAL A 34 -14.46 16.94 12.85
CA VAL A 34 -13.16 17.45 12.38
C VAL A 34 -12.99 18.93 12.71
N VAL A 35 -14.07 19.71 12.59
CA VAL A 35 -14.05 21.09 13.07
C VAL A 35 -13.78 21.13 14.57
N ASP A 36 -14.41 20.26 15.36
CA ASP A 36 -14.23 20.18 16.81
C ASP A 36 -12.78 19.77 17.19
N GLU A 37 -12.11 18.93 16.38
CA GLU A 37 -10.73 18.49 16.60
C GLU A 37 -9.69 19.55 16.19
N LEU A 38 -9.95 20.30 15.12
CA LEU A 38 -9.05 21.35 14.62
C LEU A 38 -9.22 22.68 15.39
N TRP A 39 -10.34 22.87 16.07
CA TRP A 39 -10.65 24.09 16.80
C TRP A 39 -9.63 24.44 17.90
N PRO A 40 -9.18 23.52 18.78
CA PRO A 40 -8.19 23.82 19.80
C PRO A 40 -6.85 24.30 19.21
N SER A 41 -6.40 23.68 18.12
CA SER A 41 -5.17 24.07 17.41
C SER A 41 -5.27 25.46 16.77
N LEU A 42 -6.49 25.85 16.36
CA LEU A 42 -6.78 27.17 15.81
C LEU A 42 -6.84 28.25 16.91
N VAL A 43 -7.40 27.92 18.07
CA VAL A 43 -7.58 28.87 19.17
C VAL A 43 -6.29 29.07 19.99
N ARG A 44 -5.43 28.05 20.09
CA ARG A 44 -4.20 28.11 20.89
C ARG A 44 -3.29 29.32 20.58
N PRO A 45 -2.97 29.67 19.31
CA PRO A 45 -2.13 30.84 19.01
C PRO A 45 -2.81 32.19 19.32
N ILE A 46 -4.14 32.22 19.41
CA ILE A 46 -4.90 33.41 19.80
C ILE A 46 -4.79 33.61 21.32
N VAL A 47 -4.85 32.51 22.09
CA VAL A 47 -4.67 32.53 23.55
C VAL A 47 -3.23 32.85 23.94
N GLU A 48 -2.25 32.37 23.18
CA GLU A 48 -0.82 32.66 23.36
C GLU A 48 -0.46 34.10 22.90
N ASN A 49 -1.44 34.90 22.46
CA ASN A 49 -1.29 36.30 22.03
C ASN A 49 -0.36 36.51 20.83
N GLU A 50 -0.10 35.46 20.03
CA GLU A 50 0.73 35.53 18.83
C GLU A 50 -0.01 36.17 17.65
N TYR A 51 -1.33 35.99 17.58
CA TYR A 51 -2.18 36.49 16.50
C TYR A 51 -3.45 37.15 17.04
N GLY A 52 -3.88 38.24 16.38
CA GLY A 52 -5.18 38.84 16.64
C GLY A 52 -6.31 38.07 15.96
N ILE A 53 -7.53 38.23 16.49
CA ILE A 53 -8.77 37.60 15.99
C ILE A 53 -9.00 37.89 14.49
N ARG A 54 -8.49 39.03 13.98
CA ARG A 54 -8.65 39.48 12.59
C ARG A 54 -7.62 38.90 11.61
N ASP A 55 -6.55 38.24 12.10
CA ASP A 55 -5.52 37.59 11.27
C ASP A 55 -5.85 36.12 10.93
N PHE A 56 -7.15 35.78 10.89
CA PHE A 56 -7.65 34.43 10.59
C PHE A 56 -6.99 33.76 9.36
N PRO A 57 -6.76 34.44 8.21
CA PRO A 57 -6.12 33.80 7.05
C PRO A 57 -4.68 33.32 7.31
N LYS A 58 -3.91 34.06 8.13
CA LYS A 58 -2.51 33.67 8.47
C LYS A 58 -2.51 32.47 9.41
N LEU A 59 -3.41 32.49 10.38
CA LEU A 59 -3.57 31.44 11.36
C LEU A 59 -4.06 30.13 10.72
N PHE A 60 -5.01 30.23 9.79
CA PHE A 60 -5.47 29.10 9.01
C PHE A 60 -4.39 28.55 8.07
N ASN A 61 -3.55 29.41 7.46
CA ASN A 61 -2.42 28.96 6.66
C ASN A 61 -1.34 28.26 7.49
N ARG A 62 -1.14 28.67 8.75
CA ARG A 62 -0.26 27.96 9.70
C ARG A 62 -0.83 26.58 10.02
N LEU A 63 -2.12 26.49 10.36
CA LEU A 63 -2.80 25.21 10.59
C LEU A 63 -2.68 24.29 9.37
N LYS A 64 -2.88 24.84 8.17
CA LYS A 64 -2.70 24.11 6.91
C LYS A 64 -1.28 23.58 6.73
N ASN A 65 -0.27 24.35 7.12
CA ASN A 65 1.13 23.98 6.98
C ASN A 65 1.67 23.07 8.11
N GLU A 66 1.04 23.05 9.27
CA GLU A 66 1.42 22.16 10.39
C GLU A 66 0.66 20.83 10.32
N GLU A 67 -0.68 20.87 10.28
CA GLU A 67 -1.54 19.68 10.41
C GLU A 67 -1.90 19.05 9.04
N LEU A 68 -2.04 19.87 7.99
CA LEU A 68 -2.53 19.41 6.67
C LEU A 68 -1.43 19.28 5.60
N ARG A 69 -0.17 19.60 5.93
CA ARG A 69 0.96 19.65 4.99
C ARG A 69 1.29 18.31 4.31
N HIS A 70 0.87 17.19 4.90
CA HIS A 70 1.11 15.85 4.35
C HIS A 70 -0.17 14.99 4.21
N SER A 71 -1.37 15.48 4.54
CA SER A 71 -2.43 14.58 5.04
C SER A 71 -3.89 15.00 4.75
N GLU A 72 -4.22 15.61 3.61
CA GLU A 72 -5.65 15.73 3.26
C GLU A 72 -6.26 14.32 3.05
N GLU A 73 -5.59 13.44 2.29
CA GLU A 73 -6.05 12.06 2.03
C GLU A 73 -5.88 11.12 3.23
N ILE A 74 -4.78 11.22 3.99
CA ILE A 74 -4.50 10.34 5.13
C ILE A 74 -5.47 10.63 6.28
N TYR A 75 -5.81 11.89 6.53
CA TYR A 75 -6.77 12.27 7.59
C TYR A 75 -8.18 11.75 7.26
N LEU A 76 -8.59 11.82 6.00
CA LEU A 76 -9.86 11.25 5.54
C LEU A 76 -9.86 9.71 5.50
N ALA A 77 -8.77 9.10 5.03
CA ALA A 77 -8.60 7.66 5.00
C ALA A 77 -8.64 7.08 6.43
N SER A 78 -8.01 7.76 7.39
CA SER A 78 -8.11 7.41 8.81
C SER A 78 -9.57 7.38 9.23
N ARG A 79 -10.38 8.42 8.98
CA ARG A 79 -11.81 8.46 9.37
C ARG A 79 -12.69 7.43 8.69
N ILE A 80 -12.49 7.14 7.40
CA ILE A 80 -13.23 6.09 6.70
C ILE A 80 -12.95 4.72 7.36
N VAL A 81 -11.70 4.49 7.77
CA VAL A 81 -11.28 3.28 8.47
C VAL A 81 -11.78 3.27 9.93
N THR A 82 -11.75 4.41 10.62
CA THR A 82 -12.18 4.56 12.03
C THR A 82 -13.70 4.49 12.22
N SER A 83 -14.52 4.56 11.16
CA SER A 83 -15.95 4.19 11.25
C SER A 83 -16.14 2.71 11.65
N SER A 84 -15.08 1.90 11.55
CA SER A 84 -15.00 0.54 12.08
C SER A 84 -14.09 0.49 13.33
N LYS A 85 -14.46 1.16 14.43
CA LYS A 85 -13.71 1.02 15.70
C LYS A 85 -13.83 -0.41 16.24
N ILE A 86 -12.75 -1.18 16.08
CA ILE A 86 -12.25 -2.06 17.15
C ILE A 86 -11.15 -1.23 17.83
N PRO A 87 -11.20 -1.00 19.16
CA PRO A 87 -10.21 -0.17 19.83
C PRO A 87 -8.94 -0.98 20.09
N SER A 88 -7.82 -0.51 19.55
CA SER A 88 -6.49 -0.86 20.04
C SER A 88 -5.58 0.36 19.90
N ASP A 89 -5.14 0.89 21.04
CA ASP A 89 -4.16 1.95 21.17
C ASP A 89 -2.87 1.58 20.42
N GLY A 90 -2.57 2.28 19.31
CA GLY A 90 -1.33 2.08 18.55
C GLY A 90 -1.34 2.43 17.05
N ASP A 91 -2.37 3.10 16.52
CA ASP A 91 -2.62 3.16 15.07
C ASP A 91 -2.17 4.45 14.34
N LEU A 92 -1.24 5.22 14.88
CA LEU A 92 -0.57 6.29 14.11
C LEU A 92 0.54 5.76 13.17
N GLU A 93 0.92 4.48 13.29
CA GLU A 93 1.99 3.84 12.51
C GLU A 93 1.47 2.91 11.39
N ALA A 94 0.20 3.00 11.00
CA ALA A 94 -0.38 2.09 10.00
C ALA A 94 0.09 2.36 8.56
N SER A 95 0.66 3.53 8.27
CA SER A 95 1.20 3.88 6.94
C SER A 95 2.51 3.15 6.61
N ASN A 96 3.24 2.66 7.63
CA ASN A 96 4.59 2.12 7.47
C ASN A 96 4.82 0.79 8.23
N ARG A 97 3.78 -0.03 8.44
CA ARG A 97 3.97 -1.40 8.97
C ARG A 97 4.64 -2.32 7.95
N THR A 98 5.88 -2.04 7.57
CA THR A 98 6.75 -3.09 7.01
C THR A 98 6.88 -4.16 8.08
N HIS A 99 6.28 -5.32 7.84
CA HIS A 99 6.42 -6.42 8.77
C HIS A 99 7.89 -6.83 8.79
N ASP A 100 8.47 -7.02 9.98
CA ASP A 100 9.81 -7.58 10.08
C ASP A 100 9.75 -9.09 9.78
N LEU A 101 9.83 -9.40 8.49
CA LEU A 101 9.76 -10.75 7.98
C LEU A 101 11.15 -11.41 7.99
N PRO A 102 11.25 -12.72 8.18
CA PRO A 102 12.51 -13.44 7.94
C PRO A 102 13.05 -13.22 6.52
N TYR A 103 14.37 -13.31 6.35
CA TYR A 103 15.06 -13.06 5.08
C TYR A 103 14.42 -13.81 3.89
N PHE A 104 14.18 -15.11 4.03
CA PHE A 104 13.56 -15.93 2.99
C PHE A 104 12.09 -15.60 2.75
N SER A 105 11.35 -15.21 3.80
CA SER A 105 9.95 -14.77 3.69
C SER A 105 9.81 -13.47 2.90
N LYS A 106 10.78 -12.55 3.00
CA LYS A 106 10.84 -11.34 2.18
C LYS A 106 10.96 -11.68 0.68
N TYR A 107 11.88 -12.60 0.32
CA TYR A 107 12.01 -13.07 -1.06
C TYR A 107 10.79 -13.84 -1.55
N LEU A 108 10.19 -14.70 -0.71
CA LEU A 108 8.95 -15.42 -1.05
C LEU A 108 7.82 -14.43 -1.35
N LEU A 109 7.69 -13.36 -0.58
CA LEU A 109 6.69 -12.32 -0.83
C LEU A 109 6.95 -11.57 -2.14
N CYS A 110 8.20 -11.19 -2.42
CA CYS A 110 8.56 -10.58 -3.70
C CYS A 110 8.28 -11.53 -4.88
N ALA A 111 8.61 -12.82 -4.76
CA ALA A 111 8.30 -13.83 -5.77
C ALA A 111 6.80 -14.01 -5.98
N ALA A 112 6.01 -14.00 -4.90
CA ALA A 112 4.55 -14.07 -4.97
C ALA A 112 3.95 -12.86 -5.70
N TYR A 113 4.47 -11.67 -5.43
CA TYR A 113 4.06 -10.45 -6.13
C TYR A 113 4.39 -10.53 -7.62
N LEU A 114 5.64 -10.91 -7.96
CA LEU A 114 6.05 -11.10 -9.34
C LEU A 114 5.22 -12.18 -10.04
N ALA A 115 4.87 -13.27 -9.37
CA ALA A 115 3.97 -14.28 -9.91
C ALA A 115 2.55 -13.72 -10.16
N SER A 116 1.98 -12.92 -9.26
CA SER A 116 0.63 -12.37 -9.46
C SER A 116 0.55 -11.33 -10.59
N TYR A 117 1.60 -10.54 -10.80
CA TYR A 117 1.59 -9.46 -11.79
C TYR A 117 2.30 -9.82 -13.10
N ASN A 118 3.25 -10.75 -13.13
CA ASN A 118 3.90 -11.25 -14.35
C ASN A 118 3.07 -12.38 -14.99
N SER A 119 3.03 -12.46 -16.32
CA SER A 119 2.36 -13.53 -17.05
C SER A 119 3.29 -14.73 -17.13
N ALA A 120 2.77 -15.95 -16.93
CA ALA A 120 3.58 -17.17 -16.99
C ALA A 120 4.36 -17.36 -18.30
N LYS A 121 3.95 -16.69 -19.40
CA LYS A 121 4.64 -16.72 -20.69
C LYS A 121 5.98 -16.00 -20.69
N ASN A 122 6.12 -14.99 -19.83
CA ASN A 122 7.27 -14.11 -19.80
C ASN A 122 8.26 -14.50 -18.70
N ASP A 123 7.93 -15.48 -17.85
CA ASP A 123 8.83 -15.95 -16.79
C ASP A 123 10.19 -16.39 -17.33
N THR A 124 10.22 -17.10 -18.46
CA THR A 124 11.50 -17.51 -19.08
C THR A 124 12.34 -16.30 -19.50
N ARG A 125 11.72 -15.20 -19.91
CA ARG A 125 12.45 -13.99 -20.32
C ARG A 125 13.05 -13.25 -19.12
N TYR A 126 12.35 -13.21 -17.99
CA TYR A 126 12.76 -12.43 -16.81
C TYR A 126 13.56 -13.25 -15.79
N PHE A 127 13.39 -14.57 -15.72
CA PHE A 127 13.91 -15.41 -14.65
C PHE A 127 14.82 -16.56 -15.12
N SER A 128 15.11 -16.69 -16.42
CA SER A 128 16.06 -17.70 -16.88
C SER A 128 17.51 -17.24 -16.67
N LYS A 129 18.27 -17.98 -15.87
CA LYS A 129 19.71 -17.75 -15.64
C LYS A 129 20.62 -18.32 -16.75
N PHE A 130 20.07 -19.12 -17.68
CA PHE A 130 20.84 -19.91 -18.67
C PHE A 130 20.65 -19.47 -20.13
N SER A 131 20.05 -18.32 -20.41
CA SER A 131 19.63 -17.95 -21.76
C SER A 131 20.64 -17.09 -22.55
N ASP A 132 21.91 -17.48 -22.61
CA ASP A 132 22.86 -16.87 -23.58
C ASP A 132 23.47 -17.86 -24.58
N LYS A 133 23.10 -19.16 -24.56
CA LYS A 133 23.74 -20.16 -25.44
C LYS A 133 22.83 -21.05 -26.28
N SER A 134 21.52 -20.86 -26.27
CA SER A 134 20.62 -21.65 -27.14
C SER A 134 19.82 -20.73 -28.06
N GLY A 135 20.26 -20.63 -29.32
CA GLY A 135 19.51 -20.00 -30.38
C GLY A 135 18.17 -20.72 -30.58
N SER A 136 17.06 -20.05 -30.25
CA SER A 136 15.72 -20.55 -30.55
C SER A 136 14.95 -19.55 -31.40
N ARG A 137 14.92 -19.90 -32.69
CA ARG A 137 14.02 -19.53 -33.80
C ARG A 137 13.04 -18.38 -33.54
N LYS A 138 13.24 -17.30 -34.30
CA LYS A 138 12.32 -16.18 -34.51
C LYS A 138 10.92 -16.70 -34.94
N ARG A 139 10.03 -16.99 -33.98
CA ARG A 139 8.59 -17.08 -34.26
C ARG A 139 8.09 -15.68 -34.59
N ALA A 140 7.48 -15.51 -35.76
CA ALA A 140 6.96 -14.25 -36.25
C ALA A 140 6.07 -13.57 -35.18
N LYS A 141 6.43 -12.33 -34.81
CA LYS A 141 5.63 -11.49 -33.90
C LYS A 141 4.30 -11.19 -34.57
N ARG A 142 3.23 -11.88 -34.17
CA ARG A 142 1.86 -11.38 -34.38
C ARG A 142 1.72 -10.10 -33.56
N LYS A 143 1.65 -8.96 -34.25
CA LYS A 143 1.44 -7.63 -33.66
C LYS A 143 0.09 -7.62 -32.96
N ARG A 144 0.08 -7.77 -31.63
CA ARG A 144 -1.16 -7.68 -30.85
C ARG A 144 -1.56 -6.20 -30.79
N THR A 145 -2.62 -5.85 -31.49
CA THR A 145 -3.35 -4.59 -31.40
C THR A 145 -4.22 -4.57 -30.14
N GLY A 146 -3.60 -4.82 -28.98
CA GLY A 146 -4.24 -4.70 -27.68
C GLY A 146 -3.61 -3.53 -26.95
N ARG A 147 -4.43 -2.61 -26.46
CA ARG A 147 -4.02 -1.51 -25.57
C ARG A 147 -3.18 -2.13 -24.44
N GLN A 148 -1.90 -1.75 -24.35
CA GLN A 148 -1.02 -2.17 -23.24
C GLN A 148 -1.56 -1.47 -21.99
N LEU A 149 -2.51 -2.11 -21.33
CA LEU A 149 -3.04 -1.64 -20.06
C LEU A 149 -1.92 -1.85 -19.04
N ASN A 150 -1.50 -0.75 -18.41
CA ASN A 150 -0.54 -0.76 -17.32
C ASN A 150 -0.90 -1.86 -16.31
N ARG A 151 -0.10 -2.93 -16.31
CA ARG A 151 -0.42 -4.20 -15.62
C ARG A 151 -0.45 -4.03 -14.10
N LYS A 152 0.18 -2.95 -13.61
CA LYS A 152 0.12 -2.48 -12.21
C LYS A 152 -1.29 -2.13 -11.74
N HIS A 153 -2.16 -1.68 -12.66
CA HIS A 153 -3.56 -1.33 -12.35
C HIS A 153 -4.53 -2.49 -12.56
N LEU A 154 -4.05 -3.63 -13.09
CA LEU A 154 -4.82 -4.86 -13.11
C LEU A 154 -4.64 -5.56 -11.76
N GLY A 155 -5.76 -5.97 -11.15
CA GLY A 155 -5.72 -6.70 -9.89
C GLY A 155 -4.89 -7.99 -9.96
N PRO A 156 -4.39 -8.48 -8.81
CA PRO A 156 -3.44 -9.58 -8.77
C PRO A 156 -4.05 -10.91 -9.28
N ARG A 157 -3.34 -11.58 -10.20
CA ARG A 157 -3.80 -12.85 -10.78
C ARG A 157 -3.49 -14.03 -9.87
N PRO A 158 -4.34 -15.07 -9.88
CA PRO A 158 -4.03 -16.33 -9.23
C PRO A 158 -2.85 -17.01 -9.93
N PHE A 159 -1.93 -17.58 -9.15
CA PHE A 159 -0.78 -18.35 -9.63
C PHE A 159 -0.65 -19.69 -8.88
N PRO A 160 -0.06 -20.73 -9.51
CA PRO A 160 0.24 -21.98 -8.83
C PRO A 160 1.47 -21.84 -7.92
N LEU A 161 1.51 -22.60 -6.83
CA LEU A 161 2.59 -22.53 -5.84
C LEU A 161 3.97 -22.81 -6.45
N GLU A 162 4.06 -23.81 -7.33
CA GLU A 162 5.29 -24.22 -8.01
C GLU A 162 5.95 -23.07 -8.78
N ARG A 163 5.14 -22.24 -9.44
CA ARG A 163 5.64 -21.07 -10.17
C ARG A 163 6.26 -20.05 -9.23
N MET A 164 5.65 -19.81 -8.07
CA MET A 164 6.22 -18.92 -7.05
C MET A 164 7.56 -19.44 -6.54
N LEU A 165 7.66 -20.76 -6.27
CA LEU A 165 8.90 -21.39 -5.83
C LEU A 165 10.01 -21.33 -6.90
N ALA A 166 9.64 -21.51 -8.18
CA ALA A 166 10.58 -21.38 -9.29
C ALA A 166 11.12 -19.95 -9.42
N ILE A 167 10.24 -18.94 -9.35
CA ILE A 167 10.63 -17.53 -9.37
C ILE A 167 11.50 -17.20 -8.15
N PHE A 168 11.12 -17.70 -6.97
CA PHE A 168 11.89 -17.54 -5.74
C PHE A 168 13.33 -18.05 -5.88
N GLN A 169 13.54 -19.26 -6.41
CA GLN A 169 14.89 -19.79 -6.68
C GLN A 169 15.66 -18.99 -7.75
N ALA A 170 14.95 -18.37 -8.70
CA ALA A 170 15.57 -17.52 -9.70
C ALA A 170 16.03 -16.16 -9.11
N ILE A 171 15.25 -15.54 -8.23
CA ILE A 171 15.61 -14.25 -7.63
C ILE A 171 16.56 -14.38 -6.44
N LEU A 172 16.67 -15.58 -5.83
CA LEU A 172 17.56 -15.79 -4.70
C LEU A 172 19.03 -15.75 -5.16
N PRO A 173 19.90 -15.00 -4.45
CA PRO A 173 21.33 -14.93 -4.80
C PRO A 173 22.10 -16.21 -4.43
N ILE A 174 21.65 -16.90 -3.39
CA ILE A 174 22.24 -18.12 -2.85
C ILE A 174 21.43 -19.33 -3.34
N SER A 175 22.08 -20.41 -3.76
CA SER A 175 21.37 -21.66 -4.04
C SER A 175 20.96 -22.30 -2.71
N LEU A 176 19.67 -22.57 -2.52
CA LEU A 176 19.18 -23.18 -1.29
C LEU A 176 19.62 -24.65 -1.22
N VAL A 177 20.53 -24.96 -0.31
CA VAL A 177 20.82 -26.34 0.10
C VAL A 177 19.71 -26.76 1.08
N SER A 178 18.56 -27.19 0.56
CA SER A 178 17.45 -28.02 1.14
C SER A 178 17.06 -27.95 2.64
N SER A 179 17.65 -27.06 3.45
CA SER A 179 17.55 -27.02 4.91
C SER A 179 16.55 -25.98 5.41
N VAL A 180 16.04 -25.14 4.50
CA VAL A 180 15.06 -24.11 4.85
C VAL A 180 13.66 -24.70 4.73
N ASP A 181 12.94 -24.75 5.84
CA ASP A 181 11.52 -25.10 5.84
C ASP A 181 10.69 -23.96 5.21
N LEU A 182 10.56 -24.01 3.89
CA LEU A 182 9.74 -23.06 3.13
C LEU A 182 8.25 -23.21 3.47
N GLY A 183 7.81 -24.38 3.94
CA GLY A 183 6.42 -24.65 4.29
C GLY A 183 5.94 -23.78 5.44
N SER A 184 6.69 -23.73 6.55
CA SER A 184 6.37 -22.85 7.68
C SER A 184 6.36 -21.38 7.29
N GLN A 185 7.32 -20.94 6.47
CA GLN A 185 7.36 -19.54 6.02
C GLN A 185 6.16 -19.16 5.16
N ILE A 186 5.72 -20.05 4.27
CA ILE A 186 4.50 -19.84 3.46
C ILE A 186 3.27 -19.80 4.37
N ALA A 187 3.21 -20.68 5.38
CA ALA A 187 2.13 -20.67 6.37
C ALA A 187 2.11 -19.34 7.15
N THR A 188 3.26 -18.83 7.59
CA THR A 188 3.35 -17.52 8.26
C THR A 188 2.87 -16.38 7.36
N LEU A 189 3.32 -16.34 6.09
CA LEU A 189 2.86 -15.33 5.12
C LEU A 189 1.35 -15.42 4.84
N SER A 190 0.77 -16.61 4.89
CA SER A 190 -0.66 -16.84 4.79
C SER A 190 -1.42 -16.37 6.03
N SER A 191 -0.91 -16.67 7.23
CA SER A 191 -1.50 -16.23 8.50
C SER A 191 -1.49 -14.71 8.64
N LEU A 192 -0.42 -14.05 8.16
CA LEU A 192 -0.31 -12.57 8.10
C LEU A 192 -1.16 -11.95 6.98
N ARG A 193 -1.89 -12.76 6.19
CA ARG A 193 -2.72 -12.32 5.05
C ARG A 193 -1.95 -11.54 3.98
N LEU A 194 -0.63 -11.73 3.87
CA LEU A 194 0.19 -11.14 2.82
C LEU A 194 0.03 -11.92 1.50
N ILE A 195 -0.19 -13.23 1.61
CA ILE A 195 -0.56 -14.12 0.50
C ILE A 195 -1.83 -14.85 0.91
N ARG A 196 -2.75 -15.06 -0.04
CA ARG A 196 -4.01 -15.77 0.20
C ARG A 196 -4.15 -16.95 -0.74
N LYS A 197 -4.52 -18.10 -0.20
CA LYS A 197 -4.98 -19.24 -1.00
C LYS A 197 -6.41 -18.99 -1.50
N ILE A 198 -6.64 -19.14 -2.80
CA ILE A 198 -7.95 -18.95 -3.46
C ILE A 198 -8.72 -20.27 -3.56
N SER A 199 -8.02 -21.40 -3.53
CA SER A 199 -8.66 -22.72 -3.60
C SER A 199 -9.32 -23.09 -2.27
N ASN A 200 -10.58 -23.55 -2.31
CA ASN A 200 -11.33 -24.07 -1.16
C ASN A 200 -10.81 -25.43 -0.64
N VAL A 201 -9.77 -25.99 -1.27
CA VAL A 201 -9.18 -27.26 -0.82
C VAL A 201 -8.35 -27.01 0.44
N ALA A 202 -8.57 -27.79 1.50
CA ALA A 202 -7.96 -27.58 2.81
C ALA A 202 -6.42 -27.75 2.82
N SER A 203 -5.87 -28.61 1.96
CA SER A 203 -4.45 -28.98 1.99
C SER A 203 -3.53 -27.94 1.34
N PRO A 204 -2.61 -27.28 2.08
CA PRO A 204 -1.71 -26.24 1.54
C PRO A 204 -0.70 -26.76 0.50
N ALA A 205 -0.47 -28.08 0.44
CA ALA A 205 0.49 -28.73 -0.44
C ALA A 205 -0.10 -29.24 -1.77
N ASP A 206 -1.40 -29.08 -2.03
CA ASP A 206 -2.00 -29.58 -3.27
C ASP A 206 -1.56 -28.75 -4.48
N ALA A 207 -1.06 -29.42 -5.53
CA ALA A 207 -0.62 -28.82 -6.79
C ALA A 207 -1.71 -27.99 -7.50
N SER A 208 -2.99 -28.24 -7.20
CA SER A 208 -4.14 -27.49 -7.71
C SER A 208 -4.42 -26.17 -6.96
N SER A 209 -3.73 -25.94 -5.84
CA SER A 209 -3.92 -24.76 -5.00
C SER A 209 -3.40 -23.50 -5.69
N LYS A 210 -4.34 -22.61 -6.03
CA LYS A 210 -4.03 -21.28 -6.55
C LYS A 210 -3.84 -20.30 -5.41
N TRP A 211 -2.80 -19.49 -5.51
CA TRP A 211 -2.44 -18.44 -4.56
C TRP A 211 -2.55 -17.07 -5.21
N ARG A 212 -2.76 -16.03 -4.41
CA ARG A 212 -2.78 -14.64 -4.85
C ARG A 212 -2.12 -13.77 -3.79
N VAL A 213 -1.39 -12.77 -4.25
CA VAL A 213 -0.78 -11.78 -3.39
C VAL A 213 -1.82 -10.76 -2.91
N ASN A 214 -1.72 -10.31 -1.66
CA ASN A 214 -2.63 -9.33 -1.04
C ASN A 214 -1.85 -8.12 -0.50
N VAL A 215 -0.87 -7.66 -1.27
CA VAL A 215 -0.01 -6.52 -0.92
C VAL A 215 0.11 -5.57 -2.11
N GLY A 216 0.21 -4.29 -1.82
CA GLY A 216 0.42 -3.24 -2.82
C GLY A 216 1.87 -3.19 -3.31
N PHE A 217 2.08 -2.47 -4.41
CA PHE A 217 3.40 -2.29 -5.03
C PHE A 217 4.40 -1.63 -4.08
N GLU A 218 4.01 -0.53 -3.43
CA GLU A 218 4.91 0.21 -2.51
C GLU A 218 5.38 -0.65 -1.33
N TYR A 219 4.50 -1.50 -0.80
CA TYR A 219 4.85 -2.43 0.26
C TYR A 219 5.95 -3.41 -0.19
N VAL A 220 5.76 -4.03 -1.36
CA VAL A 220 6.72 -5.00 -1.91
C VAL A 220 8.02 -4.32 -2.33
N ARG A 221 7.94 -3.07 -2.81
CA ARG A 221 9.11 -2.25 -3.14
C ARG A 221 9.96 -1.98 -1.90
N ASN A 222 9.34 -1.63 -0.77
CA ASN A 222 10.04 -1.41 0.50
C ASN A 222 10.65 -2.70 1.04
N VAL A 223 9.90 -3.82 0.99
CA VAL A 223 10.42 -5.14 1.37
C VAL A 223 11.59 -5.54 0.47
N GLY A 224 11.49 -5.36 -0.85
CA GLY A 224 12.55 -5.68 -1.81
C GLY A 224 13.82 -4.87 -1.56
N ARG A 225 13.69 -3.55 -1.33
CA ARG A 225 14.83 -2.68 -0.97
C ARG A 225 15.56 -3.14 0.28
N SER A 226 14.84 -3.63 1.29
CA SER A 226 15.47 -4.16 2.52
C SER A 226 16.37 -5.37 2.27
N VAL A 227 16.16 -6.08 1.16
CA VAL A 227 16.97 -7.25 0.75
C VAL A 227 17.76 -7.00 -0.54
N ARG A 228 17.93 -5.72 -0.93
CA ARG A 228 18.64 -5.30 -2.15
C ARG A 228 18.11 -5.95 -3.43
N LEU A 229 16.80 -6.24 -3.46
CA LEU A 229 16.10 -6.75 -4.64
C LEU A 229 15.30 -5.63 -5.29
N GLU A 230 15.68 -5.26 -6.51
CA GLU A 230 14.94 -4.29 -7.34
C GLU A 230 13.78 -4.98 -8.05
N VAL A 231 12.63 -5.08 -7.38
CA VAL A 231 11.42 -5.74 -7.89
C VAL A 231 10.93 -5.11 -9.20
N GLU A 232 11.24 -3.83 -9.44
CA GLU A 232 10.83 -3.07 -10.62
C GLU A 232 11.41 -3.66 -11.92
N ASN A 233 12.64 -4.17 -11.88
CA ASN A 233 13.34 -4.72 -13.05
C ASN A 233 12.72 -6.03 -13.55
N TYR A 234 11.97 -6.73 -12.71
CA TYR A 234 11.36 -8.03 -13.00
C TYR A 234 9.87 -7.95 -13.38
N LEU A 235 9.30 -6.75 -13.39
CA LEU A 235 7.90 -6.53 -13.73
C LEU A 235 7.75 -6.28 -15.24
N GLU A 236 6.74 -6.87 -15.88
CA GLU A 236 6.43 -6.50 -17.27
C GLU A 236 5.77 -5.13 -17.33
N GLU A 237 6.28 -4.28 -18.22
CA GLU A 237 5.67 -3.01 -18.64
C GLU A 237 4.32 -3.22 -19.33
#